data_AF-A0A351L698-F1
#
_entry.id   AF-A0A351L698-F1
#
_cell.length_a   1.000
_cell.length_b   1.000
_cell.length_c   1.000
_cell.angle_alpha   90.00
_cell.angle_beta   90.00
_cell.angle_gamma   90.00
#
_symmetry.space_group_name_H-M   'P 1'
#
loop_
_entity.id
_entity.type
_entity.pdbx_description
1 polymer ?
#
loop_
_entity_poly.entity_id
_entity_poly.type
_entity_poly.pdbx_seq_one_letter_code
_entity_poly.pdbx_strand_id
1 'polypeptide(L)'
;MNAATEIAVKNLDHLGLVAGLIDEIGIVETINQLVGEQAGEIVSPGQAVKAMIINGLGMVSAPLYLFSKFFEGKATEHLMGEGIQPEHLNDDRLGRVLDKLYLVGTSQIFTQIALAAAQKF
;
A
#
# COMPACT_ATOMS: atom_id res chain seq x y z
N MET A 1 27.64 22.67 -17.43
CA MET A 1 26.18 22.85 -17.40
C MET A 1 25.71 22.50 -16.01
N ASN A 2 25.33 23.48 -15.20
CA ASN A 2 24.78 23.22 -13.87
C ASN A 2 23.36 22.67 -14.08
N ALA A 3 23.18 21.37 -13.89
CA ALA A 3 21.85 20.79 -13.77
C ALA A 3 21.23 21.39 -12.51
N ALA A 4 20.36 22.37 -12.68
CA ALA A 4 19.54 22.87 -11.59
C ALA A 4 18.71 21.67 -11.12
N THR A 5 18.94 21.22 -9.88
CA THR A 5 18.12 20.19 -9.26
C THR A 5 16.69 20.72 -9.22
N GLU A 6 15.79 20.15 -10.03
CA GLU A 6 14.38 20.51 -9.97
C GLU A 6 13.84 20.16 -8.58
N ILE A 7 13.40 21.18 -7.84
CA ILE A 7 12.75 21.00 -6.55
C ILE A 7 11.32 20.57 -6.82
N ALA A 8 11.01 19.29 -6.57
CA ALA A 8 9.66 18.76 -6.64
C ALA A 8 9.00 18.81 -5.26
N VAL A 9 7.88 19.53 -5.14
CA VAL A 9 7.05 19.57 -3.93
C VAL A 9 5.90 18.58 -4.10
N LYS A 10 5.73 17.65 -3.15
CA LYS A 10 4.64 16.67 -3.14
C LYS A 10 3.90 16.72 -1.81
N ASN A 11 2.60 16.48 -1.84
CA ASN A 11 1.78 16.41 -0.61
C ASN A 11 1.86 15.02 0.01
N LEU A 12 2.19 14.97 1.30
CA LEU A 12 2.17 13.75 2.10
C LEU A 12 0.91 13.63 2.98
N ASP A 13 0.39 14.78 3.46
CA ASP A 13 -0.79 14.86 4.33
C ASP A 13 -0.64 13.95 5.58
N HIS A 14 -1.74 13.54 6.20
CA HIS A 14 -1.81 12.55 7.28
C HIS A 14 -1.42 11.13 6.83
N LEU A 15 -1.32 10.90 5.51
CA LEU A 15 -1.04 9.58 4.94
C LEU A 15 0.37 9.09 5.28
N GLY A 16 1.32 10.01 5.50
CA GLY A 16 2.68 9.66 5.95
C GLY A 16 2.71 8.99 7.32
N LEU A 17 1.87 9.47 8.26
CA LEU A 17 1.76 8.86 9.60
C LEU A 17 1.11 7.48 9.53
N VAL A 18 0.06 7.34 8.71
CA VAL A 18 -0.59 6.06 8.48
C VAL A 18 0.40 5.07 7.84
N ALA A 19 1.11 5.50 6.80
CA ALA A 19 2.12 4.68 6.13
C ALA A 19 3.22 4.22 7.11
N GLY A 20 3.74 5.15 7.92
CA GLY A 20 4.75 4.83 8.94
C GLY A 20 4.26 3.81 9.97
N LEU A 21 3.01 3.92 10.43
CA LEU A 21 2.44 2.95 11.37
C LEU A 21 2.25 1.56 10.73
N ILE A 22 1.80 1.50 9.47
CA ILE A 22 1.67 0.25 8.71
C ILE A 22 3.03 -0.45 8.61
N ASP A 23 4.08 0.30 8.28
CA ASP A 23 5.45 -0.22 8.17
C ASP A 23 6.01 -0.63 9.53
N GLU A 24 5.73 0.14 10.58
CA GLU A 24 6.21 -0.15 11.93
C GLU A 24 5.58 -1.42 12.54
N ILE A 25 4.31 -1.68 12.25
CA ILE A 25 3.60 -2.92 12.62
C ILE A 25 4.13 -4.13 11.80
N GLY A 26 4.69 -3.89 10.61
CA GLY A 26 5.14 -4.95 9.70
C GLY A 26 3.99 -5.58 8.90
N ILE A 27 2.96 -4.79 8.56
CA ILE A 27 1.79 -5.29 7.81
C ILE A 27 2.18 -5.75 6.41
N VAL A 28 3.06 -4.99 5.73
CA VAL A 28 3.47 -5.30 4.35
C VAL A 28 4.15 -6.67 4.30
N GLU A 29 5.09 -6.90 5.20
CA GLU A 29 5.87 -8.14 5.33
C GLU A 29 4.97 -9.31 5.71
N THR A 30 4.08 -9.10 6.70
CA THR A 30 3.12 -10.13 7.14
C THR A 30 2.22 -10.59 5.99
N ILE A 31 1.70 -9.64 5.20
CA ILE A 31 0.86 -9.96 4.03
C ILE A 31 1.69 -10.68 2.97
N ASN A 32 2.89 -10.18 2.64
CA ASN A 32 3.75 -10.83 1.65
C ASN A 32 4.07 -12.29 2.04
N GLN A 33 4.32 -12.55 3.33
CA GLN A 33 4.59 -13.89 3.83
C GLN A 33 3.37 -14.82 3.75
N LEU A 34 2.18 -14.32 4.09
CA LEU A 34 0.95 -15.13 4.10
C LEU A 34 0.44 -15.44 2.69
N VAL A 35 0.57 -14.49 1.78
CA VAL A 35 -0.14 -14.50 0.50
C VAL A 35 0.81 -14.81 -0.68
N GLY A 36 2.11 -14.61 -0.48
CA GLY A 36 3.17 -14.88 -1.44
C GLY A 36 3.32 -13.80 -2.51
N GLU A 37 4.57 -13.44 -2.77
CA GLU A 37 4.97 -12.54 -3.86
C GLU A 37 5.23 -13.35 -5.14
N GLN A 38 4.95 -12.74 -6.30
CA GLN A 38 5.28 -13.35 -7.59
C GLN A 38 6.36 -12.52 -8.29
N ALA A 39 7.29 -13.21 -8.94
CA ALA A 39 8.33 -12.55 -9.72
C ALA A 39 7.72 -11.66 -10.81
N GLY A 40 8.18 -10.41 -10.89
CA GLY A 40 7.69 -9.43 -11.85
C GLY A 40 6.48 -8.60 -11.38
N GLU A 41 5.97 -8.83 -10.17
CA GLU A 41 4.99 -7.91 -9.56
C GLU A 41 5.67 -6.58 -9.22
N ILE A 42 5.17 -5.47 -9.80
CA ILE A 42 5.67 -4.11 -9.50
C ILE A 42 5.23 -3.66 -8.10
N VAL A 43 4.04 -4.09 -7.67
CA VAL A 43 3.46 -3.80 -6.37
C VAL A 43 3.20 -5.11 -5.66
N SER A 44 3.87 -5.36 -4.54
CA SER A 44 3.67 -6.56 -3.73
C SER A 44 2.26 -6.63 -3.14
N PRO A 45 1.76 -7.81 -2.73
CA PRO A 45 0.47 -7.92 -2.05
C PRO A 45 0.38 -7.04 -0.81
N GLY A 46 1.46 -6.94 -0.02
CA GLY A 46 1.54 -6.08 1.15
C GLY A 46 1.45 -4.59 0.80
N GLN A 47 2.14 -4.16 -0.26
CA GLN A 47 2.05 -2.77 -0.74
C GLN A 47 0.64 -2.45 -1.25
N ALA A 48 -0.03 -3.39 -1.92
CA ALA A 48 -1.41 -3.23 -2.33
C ALA A 48 -2.35 -3.08 -1.12
N VAL A 49 -2.17 -3.88 -0.05
CA VAL A 49 -2.92 -3.72 1.20
C VAL A 49 -2.64 -2.38 1.87
N LYS A 50 -1.38 -1.96 1.93
CA LYS A 50 -0.99 -0.63 2.42
C LYS A 50 -1.71 0.48 1.66
N ALA A 51 -1.73 0.41 0.33
CA ALA A 51 -2.46 1.35 -0.51
C ALA A 51 -3.96 1.35 -0.21
N MET A 52 -4.57 0.16 -0.02
CA MET A 52 -5.98 0.03 0.32
C MET A 52 -6.33 0.64 1.67
N ILE A 53 -5.49 0.47 2.70
CA ILE A 53 -5.68 1.08 4.01
C ILE A 53 -5.58 2.61 3.91
N ILE A 54 -4.53 3.11 3.24
CA ILE A 54 -4.29 4.55 3.08
C ILE A 54 -5.43 5.21 2.29
N ASN A 55 -5.92 4.58 1.23
CA ASN A 55 -7.07 5.08 0.48
C ASN A 55 -8.36 5.00 1.30
N GLY A 56 -8.60 3.90 2.03
CA GLY A 56 -9.81 3.71 2.84
C GLY A 56 -10.00 4.75 3.95
N LEU A 57 -8.91 5.40 4.38
CA LEU A 57 -8.95 6.51 5.33
C LEU A 57 -9.17 7.89 4.67
N GLY A 58 -8.92 8.02 3.35
CA GLY A 58 -9.03 9.28 2.61
C GLY A 58 -10.18 9.36 1.61
N MET A 59 -10.72 8.24 1.14
CA MET A 59 -11.85 8.14 0.20
C MET A 59 -12.76 6.97 0.57
N VAL A 60 -13.86 7.24 1.25
CA VAL A 60 -14.84 6.22 1.59
C VAL A 60 -15.69 5.88 0.36
N SER A 61 -15.80 4.59 0.02
CA SER A 61 -16.70 4.04 -1.02
C SER A 61 -16.38 4.35 -2.49
N ALA A 62 -15.11 4.60 -2.83
CA ALA A 62 -14.71 4.72 -4.24
C ALA A 62 -14.58 3.33 -4.92
N PRO A 63 -15.09 3.16 -6.16
CA PRO A 63 -14.80 1.98 -6.98
C PRO A 63 -13.30 1.76 -7.20
N LEU A 64 -12.87 0.49 -7.34
CA LEU A 64 -11.46 0.11 -7.52
C LEU A 64 -10.80 0.79 -8.74
N TYR A 65 -11.52 1.07 -9.83
CA TYR A 65 -10.93 1.72 -11.01
C TYR A 65 -10.54 3.20 -10.76
N LEU A 66 -10.96 3.81 -9.65
CA LEU A 66 -10.58 5.17 -9.24
C LEU A 66 -9.43 5.18 -8.23
N PHE A 67 -8.90 4.02 -7.83
CA PHE A 67 -7.87 3.94 -6.78
C PHE A 67 -6.57 4.65 -7.17
N SER A 68 -6.11 4.47 -8.40
CA SER A 68 -4.91 5.14 -8.92
C SER A 68 -5.03 6.66 -8.82
N LYS A 69 -6.22 7.21 -9.11
CA LYS A 69 -6.49 8.66 -9.04
C LYS A 69 -6.34 9.23 -7.64
N PHE A 70 -6.59 8.42 -6.60
CA PHE A 70 -6.34 8.89 -5.24
C PHE A 70 -4.85 9.19 -5.03
N PHE A 71 -3.94 8.44 -5.65
CA PHE A 71 -2.51 8.62 -5.49
C PHE A 71 -1.92 9.70 -6.41
N GLU A 72 -2.69 10.24 -7.35
CA GLU A 72 -2.27 11.39 -8.17
C GLU A 72 -1.99 12.63 -7.30
N GLY A 73 -0.87 13.30 -7.55
CA GLY A 73 -0.44 14.48 -6.80
C GLY A 73 0.05 14.22 -5.36
N LYS A 74 0.05 12.95 -4.91
CA LYS A 74 0.61 12.53 -3.63
C LYS A 74 2.04 12.03 -3.79
N ALA A 75 2.77 11.94 -2.68
CA ALA A 75 4.10 11.33 -2.64
C ALA A 75 4.05 9.79 -2.72
N THR A 76 3.46 9.22 -3.78
CA THR A 76 3.18 7.77 -3.93
C THR A 76 4.40 6.90 -3.71
N GLU A 77 5.52 7.24 -4.35
CA GLU A 77 6.78 6.52 -4.20
C GLU A 77 7.31 6.56 -2.77
N HIS A 78 7.14 7.69 -2.08
CA HIS A 78 7.52 7.80 -0.66
C HIS A 78 6.59 6.98 0.25
N LEU A 79 5.30 6.88 -0.09
CA LEU A 79 4.31 6.13 0.68
C LEU A 79 4.38 4.62 0.42
N MET A 80 4.75 4.19 -0.79
CA MET A 80 4.61 2.80 -1.23
C MET A 80 5.95 2.09 -1.44
N GLY A 81 7.01 2.83 -1.76
CA GLY A 81 8.31 2.30 -2.14
C GLY A 81 8.78 2.83 -3.50
N GLU A 82 10.10 2.76 -3.71
CA GLU A 82 10.79 3.24 -4.92
C GLU A 82 10.19 2.64 -6.20
N GLY A 83 10.02 3.47 -7.23
CA GLY A 83 9.48 3.05 -8.53
C GLY A 83 7.96 2.81 -8.58
N ILE A 84 7.23 2.90 -7.46
CA ILE A 84 5.78 2.74 -7.46
C ILE A 84 5.09 4.05 -7.86
N GLN A 85 4.37 3.98 -8.98
CA GLN A 85 3.58 5.08 -9.53
C GLN A 85 2.07 4.84 -9.29
N PRO A 86 1.25 5.90 -9.27
CA PRO A 86 -0.20 5.79 -9.08
C PRO A 86 -0.87 4.77 -10.01
N GLU A 87 -0.42 4.66 -11.26
CA GLU A 87 -0.98 3.79 -12.30
C GLU A 87 -0.76 2.30 -12.00
N HIS A 88 0.23 1.96 -11.18
CA HIS A 88 0.47 0.60 -10.72
C HIS A 88 -0.55 0.15 -9.66
N LEU A 89 -1.23 1.10 -9.00
CA LEU A 89 -2.27 0.87 -7.99
C LEU A 89 -3.66 0.84 -8.65
N ASN A 90 -3.80 0.00 -9.68
CA ASN A 90 -5.04 -0.16 -10.45
C ASN A 90 -5.92 -1.30 -9.95
N ASP A 91 -7.16 -1.35 -10.44
CA ASP A 91 -8.18 -2.33 -10.08
C ASP A 91 -7.76 -3.77 -10.38
N ASP A 92 -7.08 -4.03 -11.49
CA ASP A 92 -6.55 -5.37 -11.79
C ASP A 92 -5.60 -5.87 -10.69
N ARG A 93 -4.65 -5.02 -10.27
CA ARG A 93 -3.68 -5.42 -9.24
C ARG A 93 -4.35 -5.59 -7.88
N LEU A 94 -5.18 -4.62 -7.48
CA LEU A 94 -5.86 -4.66 -6.19
C LEU A 94 -6.85 -5.83 -6.12
N GLY A 95 -7.61 -6.08 -7.19
CA GLY A 95 -8.55 -7.20 -7.30
C GLY A 95 -7.87 -8.55 -7.13
N ARG A 96 -6.76 -8.79 -7.84
CA ARG A 96 -5.98 -10.04 -7.68
C ARG A 96 -5.45 -10.23 -6.26
N VAL A 97 -5.06 -9.15 -5.59
CA VAL A 97 -4.61 -9.23 -4.19
C VAL A 97 -5.79 -9.56 -3.28
N LEU A 98 -6.95 -8.95 -3.47
CA LEU A 98 -8.18 -9.29 -2.74
C LEU A 98 -8.56 -10.77 -2.91
N ASP A 99 -8.45 -11.32 -4.12
CA ASP A 99 -8.68 -12.75 -4.38
C ASP A 99 -7.72 -13.63 -3.56
N LYS A 100 -6.43 -13.28 -3.55
CA LYS A 100 -5.44 -14.04 -2.76
C LYS A 100 -5.69 -13.93 -1.25
N LEU A 101 -6.08 -12.75 -0.75
CA LEU A 101 -6.44 -12.54 0.66
C LEU A 101 -7.67 -13.38 1.05
N TYR A 102 -8.65 -13.49 0.14
CA TYR A 102 -9.82 -14.33 0.34
C TYR A 102 -9.44 -15.83 0.45
N LEU A 103 -8.54 -16.31 -0.41
CA LEU A 103 -8.07 -17.70 -0.39
C LEU A 103 -7.31 -18.05 0.91
N VAL A 104 -6.53 -17.11 1.46
CA VAL A 104 -5.84 -17.29 2.75
C VAL A 104 -6.82 -17.24 3.93
N GLY A 105 -7.82 -16.36 3.85
CA GLY A 105 -8.81 -16.15 4.89
C GLY A 105 -8.51 -14.92 5.76
N THR A 106 -9.45 -13.99 5.79
CA THR A 106 -9.30 -12.68 6.44
C THR A 106 -9.13 -12.79 7.96
N SER A 107 -9.77 -13.76 8.62
CA SER A 107 -9.61 -13.98 10.06
C SER A 107 -8.16 -14.32 10.42
N GLN A 108 -7.51 -15.20 9.65
CA GLN A 108 -6.11 -15.56 9.88
C GLN A 108 -5.20 -14.34 9.68
N ILE A 109 -5.38 -13.61 8.58
CA ILE A 109 -4.62 -12.40 8.27
C ILE A 109 -4.77 -11.36 9.40
N PHE A 110 -6.00 -11.09 9.82
CA PHE A 110 -6.28 -10.13 10.89
C PHE A 110 -5.60 -10.54 12.20
N THR A 111 -5.72 -11.81 12.61
CA THR A 111 -5.10 -12.29 13.84
C THR A 111 -3.58 -12.15 13.82
N GLN A 112 -2.92 -12.45 12.70
CA GLN A 112 -1.47 -12.30 12.57
C GLN A 112 -1.03 -10.83 12.68
N ILE A 113 -1.74 -9.92 11.99
CA ILE A 113 -1.45 -8.48 12.07
C ILE A 113 -1.70 -7.95 13.48
N ALA A 114 -2.81 -8.33 14.12
CA ALA A 114 -3.14 -7.89 15.47
C ALA A 114 -2.10 -8.38 16.50
N LEU A 115 -1.60 -9.62 16.34
CA LEU A 115 -0.53 -10.15 17.18
C LEU A 115 0.78 -9.39 16.97
N ALA A 116 1.16 -9.10 15.71
CA ALA A 116 2.35 -8.31 15.40
C ALA A 116 2.27 -6.91 16.03
N ALA A 117 1.12 -6.24 15.92
CA ALA A 117 0.90 -4.94 16.54
C ALA A 117 1.01 -5.00 18.08
N ALA A 118 0.39 -6.02 18.71
CA ALA A 118 0.43 -6.20 20.17
C ALA A 118 1.80 -6.61 20.71
N GLN A 119 2.70 -7.12 19.88
CA GLN A 119 4.09 -7.40 20.24
C GLN A 119 4.98 -6.16 20.07
N LYS A 120 4.62 -5.29 19.12
CA LYS A 120 5.36 -4.07 18.80
C LYS A 120 5.14 -2.95 19.82
N PHE A 121 3.91 -2.83 20.34
CA PHE A 121 3.45 -1.78 21.25
C PHE A 121 2.95 -2.37 22.57
#